data_AF-A0A317JI77-F1
#
_entry.id   AF-A0A317JI77-F1
#
_cell.length_a   1.000
_cell.length_b   1.000
_cell.length_c   1.000
_cell.angle_alpha   90.00
_cell.angle_beta   90.00
_cell.angle_gamma   90.00
#
_symmetry.space_group_name_H-M   'P 1'
#
loop_
_entity.id
_entity.type
_entity.pdbx_description
1 polymer ?
#
loop_
_entity_poly.entity_id
_entity_poly.type
_entity_poly.pdbx_seq_one_letter_code
_entity_poly.pdbx_strand_id
1 'polypeptide(L)'
;MAKTVVYVISDEMTGIDEVKSFCMSHGWTCYGYSPNQWRDGLENPSFRGQMMNGVPSLAAGFSPLEKSNVLPFPGVTSSNVDMSGKVATMEELESKAIENAILQFRGNLTEAAKALGIGRATLYRKVKQYQIDPSAARKRRAA
;
A
#
# COMPACT_ATOMS: atom_id res chain seq x y z
N MET A 1 3.11 13.29 22.90
CA MET A 1 2.39 12.64 24.01
C MET A 1 1.73 11.39 23.47
N ALA A 2 2.08 10.21 23.97
CA ALA A 2 1.47 8.96 23.54
C ALA A 2 0.00 8.93 24.00
N LYS A 3 -0.94 8.72 23.08
CA LYS A 3 -2.35 8.52 23.40
C LYS A 3 -2.60 7.02 23.48
N THR A 4 -2.98 6.53 24.65
CA THR A 4 -3.37 5.12 24.83
C THR A 4 -4.78 4.93 24.33
N VAL A 5 -4.96 4.02 23.37
CA VAL A 5 -6.26 3.64 22.81
C VAL A 5 -6.57 2.20 23.21
N VAL A 6 -7.76 1.94 23.73
CA VAL A 6 -8.22 0.59 24.12
C VAL A 6 -9.47 0.23 23.33
N TYR A 7 -9.44 -0.95 22.70
CA TYR A 7 -10.57 -1.53 21.97
C TYR A 7 -11.12 -2.71 22.76
N VAL A 8 -12.40 -2.65 23.10
CA VAL A 8 -13.10 -3.69 23.86
C VAL A 8 -14.13 -4.35 22.96
N ILE A 9 -14.06 -5.66 22.82
CA ILE A 9 -14.98 -6.44 21.99
C ILE A 9 -15.71 -7.42 22.91
N SER A 10 -17.01 -7.20 23.09
CA SER A 10 -17.84 -8.05 23.94
C SER A 10 -19.29 -8.02 23.47
N ASP A 11 -20.01 -9.12 23.66
CA ASP A 11 -21.46 -9.18 23.44
C ASP A 11 -22.25 -8.55 24.61
N GLU A 12 -21.58 -8.34 25.75
CA GLU A 12 -22.20 -7.83 26.97
C GLU A 12 -22.00 -6.32 27.13
N MET A 13 -23.08 -5.54 27.01
CA MET A 13 -23.05 -4.07 27.04
C MET A 13 -22.57 -3.53 28.41
N THR A 14 -22.92 -4.21 29.50
CA THR A 14 -22.52 -3.90 30.87
C THR A 14 -21.00 -3.97 31.06
N GLY A 15 -20.35 -5.00 30.52
CA GLY A 15 -18.89 -5.12 30.56
C GLY A 15 -18.17 -4.04 29.75
N ILE A 16 -18.77 -3.59 28.64
CA ILE A 16 -18.21 -2.49 27.82
C ILE A 16 -18.25 -1.17 28.60
N ASP A 17 -19.35 -0.86 29.27
CA ASP A 17 -19.49 0.40 30.02
C ASP A 17 -18.60 0.45 31.28
N GLU A 18 -18.38 -0.69 31.95
CA GLU A 18 -17.45 -0.78 33.08
C GLU A 18 -16.00 -0.51 32.64
N VAL A 19 -15.56 -1.16 31.56
CA VAL A 19 -14.21 -0.96 31.01
C VAL A 19 -14.04 0.46 30.47
N LYS A 20 -15.09 1.04 29.86
CA LYS A 20 -15.09 2.42 29.39
C LYS A 20 -14.94 3.42 30.54
N SER A 21 -15.62 3.18 31.66
CA SER A 21 -15.51 4.00 32.87
C SER A 21 -14.10 3.94 33.48
N PHE A 22 -13.51 2.73 33.55
CA PHE A 22 -12.13 2.54 34.01
C PHE A 22 -11.11 3.27 33.13
N CYS A 23 -11.29 3.18 31.82
CA CYS A 23 -10.49 3.85 30.82
C CYS A 23 -10.55 5.38 30.92
N MET A 24 -11.75 5.94 31.08
CA MET A 24 -11.95 7.39 31.22
C MET A 24 -11.26 7.92 32.47
N SER A 25 -11.24 7.15 33.57
CA SER A 25 -10.50 7.51 34.78
C SER A 25 -8.99 7.62 34.57
N HIS A 26 -8.43 6.92 33.59
CA HIS A 26 -7.00 6.92 33.27
C HIS A 26 -6.65 7.87 32.11
N GLY A 27 -7.64 8.59 31.56
CA GLY A 27 -7.45 9.49 30.41
C GLY A 27 -7.18 8.77 29.09
N TRP A 28 -7.57 7.49 28.97
CA TRP A 28 -7.43 6.69 27.76
C TRP A 28 -8.68 6.80 26.88
N THR A 29 -8.51 6.78 25.56
CA THR A 29 -9.63 6.80 24.62
C THR A 29 -10.09 5.38 24.34
N CYS A 30 -11.34 5.07 24.65
CA CYS A 30 -11.81 3.68 24.63
C CYS A 30 -13.07 3.53 23.78
N TYR A 31 -13.03 2.49 22.93
CA TYR A 31 -14.09 2.16 21.98
C TYR A 31 -14.61 0.76 22.28
N GLY A 32 -15.92 0.64 22.43
CA GLY A 32 -16.61 -0.63 22.62
C GLY A 32 -17.29 -1.06 21.32
N TYR A 33 -17.11 -2.32 20.94
CA TYR A 33 -17.72 -2.90 19.75
C TYR A 33 -18.34 -4.26 20.09
N SER A 34 -19.44 -4.62 19.43
CA SER A 34 -19.89 -6.01 19.42
C SER A 34 -18.98 -6.86 18.51
N PRO A 35 -18.91 -8.19 18.70
CA PRO A 35 -18.13 -9.08 17.85
C PRO A 35 -18.53 -9.03 16.38
N ASN A 36 -19.82 -8.85 16.09
CA ASN A 36 -20.34 -8.71 14.73
C ASN A 36 -19.95 -7.37 14.11
N GLN A 37 -20.10 -6.27 14.87
CA GLN A 37 -19.69 -4.94 14.42
C GLN A 37 -18.18 -4.84 14.20
N TRP A 38 -17.37 -5.49 15.03
CA TRP A 38 -15.92 -5.56 14.87
C TRP A 38 -15.53 -6.31 13.59
N ARG A 39 -16.21 -7.43 13.31
CA ARG A 39 -15.98 -8.25 12.11
C ARG A 39 -16.34 -7.50 10.83
N ASP A 40 -17.54 -6.92 10.76
CA ASP A 40 -18.01 -6.15 9.60
C ASP A 40 -17.21 -4.85 9.42
N GLY A 41 -16.69 -4.29 10.51
CA GLY A 41 -15.81 -3.14 10.49
C GLY A 41 -14.44 -3.44 9.87
N LEU A 42 -13.86 -4.62 10.12
CA LEU A 42 -12.57 -5.01 9.55
C LEU A 42 -12.58 -5.14 8.02
N GLU A 43 -13.75 -5.40 7.43
CA GLU A 43 -13.95 -5.45 5.99
C GLU A 43 -14.10 -4.05 5.37
N ASN A 44 -14.51 -3.05 6.17
CA ASN A 44 -14.69 -1.68 5.73
C ASN A 44 -13.39 -0.84 5.81
N PRO A 45 -12.88 -0.31 4.67
CA PRO A 45 -11.65 0.48 4.64
C PRO A 45 -11.71 1.74 5.53
N SER A 46 -12.88 2.37 5.62
CA SER A 46 -13.11 3.57 6.44
C SER A 46 -13.01 3.29 7.94
N PHE A 47 -13.53 2.14 8.39
CA PHE A 47 -13.48 1.72 9.80
C PHE A 47 -12.05 1.36 10.20
N ARG A 48 -11.31 0.67 9.32
CA ARG A 48 -9.87 0.46 9.48
C ARG A 48 -9.10 1.78 9.64
N GLY A 49 -9.36 2.76 8.78
CA GLY A 49 -8.74 4.08 8.88
C GLY A 49 -9.04 4.79 10.21
N GLN A 50 -10.27 4.69 10.69
CA GLN A 50 -10.67 5.27 11.97
C GLN A 50 -10.00 4.59 13.17
N MET A 51 -9.79 3.27 13.13
CA MET A 51 -9.05 2.55 14.18
C MET A 51 -7.55 2.91 14.22
N MET A 52 -6.99 3.26 13.07
CA MET A 52 -5.59 3.68 12.96
C MET A 52 -5.37 5.16 13.31
N ASN A 53 -6.44 5.98 13.34
CA ASN A 53 -6.37 7.37 13.78
C ASN A 53 -6.05 7.46 15.28
N GLY A 54 -4.76 7.57 15.61
CA GLY A 54 -4.26 7.78 16.98
C GLY A 54 -3.17 6.80 17.40
N VAL A 55 -3.00 5.70 16.67
CA VAL A 55 -1.83 4.83 16.80
C VAL A 55 -0.74 5.44 15.91
N PRO A 56 0.53 5.55 16.36
CA PRO A 56 1.64 5.82 15.45
C PRO A 56 1.76 4.61 14.52
N SER A 57 0.97 4.61 13.45
CA SER A 57 1.14 3.69 12.34
C SER A 57 2.45 4.10 11.68
N LEU A 58 3.41 3.18 11.62
CA LEU A 58 4.47 3.27 10.63
C LEU A 58 3.74 3.47 9.31
N ALA A 59 3.85 4.66 8.72
CA ALA A 59 3.13 5.02 7.51
C ALA A 59 3.35 3.87 6.53
N ALA A 60 2.32 3.06 6.35
CA ALA A 60 2.39 2.01 5.39
C ALA A 60 2.60 2.76 4.07
N GLY A 61 3.68 2.46 3.36
CA GLY A 61 4.25 3.27 2.28
C GLY A 61 3.36 3.42 1.04
N PHE A 62 2.04 3.36 1.22
CA PHE A 62 0.97 3.49 0.26
C PHE A 62 0.63 4.94 -0.09
N SER A 63 1.09 5.94 0.67
CA SER A 63 0.96 7.35 0.28
C SER A 63 2.07 7.68 -0.71
N PRO A 64 1.78 7.88 -2.01
CA PRO A 64 2.79 8.35 -2.94
C PRO A 64 3.18 9.76 -2.48
N LEU A 65 4.43 9.94 -2.08
CA LEU A 65 4.98 11.28 -2.00
C LEU A 65 4.94 11.84 -3.43
N GLU A 66 4.22 12.94 -3.63
CA GLU A 66 3.98 13.62 -4.92
C GLU A 66 5.25 13.82 -5.79
N LYS A 67 6.45 13.72 -5.20
CA LYS A 67 7.74 13.82 -5.88
C LYS A 67 8.79 12.83 -5.35
N SER A 68 8.47 11.54 -5.24
CA SER A 68 9.51 10.52 -5.03
C SER A 68 9.85 9.79 -6.34
N ASN A 69 11.15 9.68 -6.64
CA ASN A 69 11.67 8.81 -7.72
C ASN A 69 11.65 7.32 -7.34
N VAL A 70 10.78 6.94 -6.40
CA VAL A 70 10.72 5.57 -5.88
C VAL A 70 9.61 4.85 -6.62
N LEU A 71 9.97 3.75 -7.28
CA LEU A 71 8.99 2.83 -7.86
C LEU A 71 8.29 2.10 -6.70
N PRO A 72 6.95 2.10 -6.64
CA PRO A 72 6.24 1.30 -5.65
C PRO A 72 6.53 -0.18 -5.87
N PHE A 73 6.68 -0.91 -4.76
CA PHE A 73 6.99 -2.34 -4.84
C PHE A 73 5.82 -3.10 -5.52
N PRO A 74 6.09 -3.98 -6.50
CA PRO A 74 5.06 -4.77 -7.16
C PRO A 74 4.28 -5.61 -6.13
N GLY A 75 2.95 -5.51 -6.11
CA GLY A 75 2.07 -6.26 -5.21
C GLY A 75 1.63 -5.51 -3.94
N VAL A 76 2.15 -4.31 -3.69
CA VAL A 76 1.81 -3.50 -2.49
C VAL A 76 0.71 -2.47 -2.79
N THR A 77 0.37 -2.20 -4.06
CA THR A 77 -0.77 -1.35 -4.40
C THR A 77 -2.08 -2.15 -4.31
N SER A 78 -2.81 -2.00 -3.20
CA SER A 78 -4.07 -2.72 -2.89
C SER A 78 -5.27 -2.44 -3.82
N SER A 79 -5.07 -2.04 -5.08
CA SER A 79 -6.16 -1.87 -6.03
C SER A 79 -6.14 -2.88 -7.19
N ASN A 80 -5.12 -3.72 -7.31
CA ASN A 80 -5.10 -4.74 -8.36
C ASN A 80 -4.24 -5.98 -8.00
N VAL A 81 -4.31 -6.40 -6.73
CA VAL A 81 -3.94 -7.79 -6.43
C VAL A 81 -5.09 -8.62 -6.98
N ASP A 82 -4.91 -9.14 -8.19
CA ASP A 82 -5.75 -10.23 -8.68
C ASP A 82 -5.89 -11.22 -7.51
N MET A 83 -7.11 -11.36 -6.98
CA MET A 83 -7.44 -12.27 -5.87
C MET A 83 -7.23 -13.76 -6.22
N SER A 84 -6.62 -14.05 -7.37
CA SER A 84 -6.06 -15.35 -7.66
C SER A 84 -4.68 -15.37 -7.02
N GLY A 85 -4.50 -16.11 -5.93
CA GLY A 85 -3.21 -16.32 -5.24
C GLY A 85 -2.14 -17.04 -6.09
N LYS A 86 -2.02 -16.71 -7.38
CA LYS A 86 -0.96 -17.12 -8.27
C LYS A 86 0.26 -16.30 -7.93
N VAL A 87 1.29 -16.99 -7.45
CA VAL A 87 2.63 -16.44 -7.30
C VAL A 87 3.10 -16.04 -8.69
N ALA A 88 3.28 -14.73 -8.93
CA ALA A 88 3.85 -14.24 -10.17
C ALA A 88 5.29 -14.74 -10.29
N THR A 89 5.68 -15.12 -11.50
CA THR A 89 7.07 -15.53 -11.76
C THR A 89 8.00 -14.32 -11.69
N MET A 90 9.29 -14.56 -11.42
CA MET A 90 10.30 -13.49 -11.38
C MET A 90 10.39 -12.73 -12.72
N GLU A 91 10.14 -13.42 -13.84
CA GLU A 91 10.16 -12.81 -15.17
C GLU A 91 9.01 -11.82 -15.37
N GLU A 92 7.80 -12.15 -14.89
CA GLU A 92 6.62 -11.27 -14.93
C GLU A 92 6.75 -10.07 -13.99
N LEU A 93 7.34 -10.27 -12.80
CA LEU A 93 7.60 -9.17 -11.87
C LEU A 93 8.62 -8.19 -12.46
N GLU A 94 9.66 -8.72 -13.09
CA GLU A 94 10.69 -7.91 -13.72
C GLU A 94 10.17 -7.15 -14.94
N SER A 95 9.37 -7.78 -15.80
CA SER A 95 8.80 -7.11 -16.97
C SER A 95 7.91 -5.93 -16.57
N LYS A 96 7.04 -6.12 -15.56
CA LYS A 96 6.21 -5.06 -14.98
C LYS A 96 7.05 -3.94 -14.35
N ALA A 97 8.12 -4.29 -13.64
CA ALA A 97 9.01 -3.29 -13.03
C ALA A 97 9.72 -2.43 -14.10
N ILE A 98 10.18 -3.05 -15.18
CA ILE A 98 10.82 -2.36 -16.31
C ILE A 98 9.82 -1.45 -17.03
N GLU A 99 8.61 -1.95 -17.29
CA GLU A 99 7.54 -1.16 -17.90
C GLU A 99 7.20 0.08 -17.05
N ASN A 100 6.98 -0.10 -15.75
CA ASN A 100 6.69 0.99 -14.81
C ASN A 100 7.82 2.02 -14.77
N ALA A 101 9.09 1.59 -14.74
CA ALA A 101 10.23 2.48 -14.79
C ALA A 101 10.25 3.30 -16.09
N ILE A 102 10.07 2.64 -17.24
CA ILE A 102 10.05 3.33 -18.55
C ILE A 102 8.92 4.34 -18.61
N LEU A 103 7.74 4.02 -18.06
CA LEU A 103 6.61 4.94 -17.98
C LEU A 103 6.91 6.14 -17.07
N GLN A 104 7.43 5.92 -15.86
CA GLN A 104 7.75 6.98 -14.91
C GLN A 104 8.80 7.95 -15.46
N PHE A 105 9.82 7.42 -16.17
CA PHE A 105 10.88 8.21 -16.81
C PHE A 105 10.58 8.59 -18.26
N ARG A 106 9.31 8.47 -18.71
CA ARG A 106 8.83 8.96 -20.02
C ARG A 106 9.61 8.43 -21.23
N GLY A 107 10.05 7.17 -21.17
CA GLY A 107 10.85 6.56 -22.21
C GLY A 107 12.32 6.98 -22.21
N ASN A 108 12.83 7.58 -21.13
CA ASN A 108 14.27 7.78 -20.94
C ASN A 108 14.90 6.52 -20.32
N LEU A 109 15.46 5.66 -21.17
CA LEU A 109 16.06 4.39 -20.77
C LEU A 109 17.28 4.58 -19.85
N THR A 110 18.01 5.70 -19.94
CA THR A 110 19.18 5.94 -19.09
C THR A 110 18.75 6.22 -17.65
N GLU A 111 17.74 7.06 -17.45
CA GLU A 111 17.19 7.35 -16.13
C GLU A 111 16.44 6.15 -15.55
N ALA A 112 15.68 5.42 -16.39
CA ALA A 112 15.02 4.18 -15.98
C ALA A 112 16.02 3.11 -15.50
N ALA A 113 17.14 2.92 -16.22
CA ALA A 113 18.19 1.98 -15.81
C ALA A 113 18.80 2.36 -14.46
N LYS A 114 19.06 3.67 -14.25
CA LYS A 114 19.61 4.21 -13.01
C LYS A 114 18.65 4.01 -11.83
N ALA A 115 17.35 4.26 -12.04
CA ALA A 115 16.33 4.10 -11.02
C ALA A 115 16.10 2.62 -10.65
N LEU A 116 16.22 1.72 -11.62
CA LEU A 116 16.17 0.27 -11.38
C LEU A 116 17.48 -0.29 -10.79
N GLY A 117 18.55 0.49 -10.75
CA GLY A 117 19.86 0.04 -10.26
C GLY A 117 20.58 -0.96 -11.18
N ILE A 118 20.20 -1.02 -12.46
CA ILE A 118 20.81 -1.94 -13.44
C ILE A 118 21.60 -1.18 -14.52
N GLY A 119 22.59 -1.85 -15.11
CA GLY A 119 23.35 -1.31 -16.23
C GLY A 119 22.47 -1.10 -17.48
N ARG A 120 22.79 -0.07 -18.28
CA ARG A 120 22.07 0.25 -19.52
C ARG A 120 22.04 -0.92 -20.52
N ALA A 121 23.14 -1.66 -20.65
CA ALA A 121 23.20 -2.85 -21.51
C ALA A 121 22.23 -3.95 -21.05
N THR A 122 22.09 -4.14 -19.74
CA THR A 122 21.15 -5.11 -19.15
C THR A 122 19.71 -4.68 -19.39
N LEU A 123 19.39 -3.39 -19.23
CA LEU A 123 18.06 -2.87 -19.52
C LEU A 123 17.70 -3.09 -21.00
N TYR A 124 18.59 -2.76 -21.94
CA TYR A 124 18.34 -2.99 -23.38
C TYR A 124 18.07 -4.45 -23.72
N ARG A 125 18.84 -5.39 -23.12
CA ARG A 125 18.64 -6.82 -23.31
C ARG A 125 17.25 -7.26 -22.84
N LYS A 126 16.85 -6.81 -21.64
CA LYS A 126 15.56 -7.15 -21.04
C LYS A 126 14.38 -6.53 -21.77
N VAL A 127 14.50 -5.27 -22.20
CA VAL A 127 13.48 -4.60 -23.03
C VAL A 127 13.25 -5.36 -24.35
N LYS A 128 14.32 -5.86 -24.98
CA LYS A 128 14.22 -6.68 -26.20
C LYS A 128 13.61 -8.06 -25.91
N GLN A 129 13.99 -8.70 -24.82
CA GLN A 129 13.46 -10.01 -24.40
C GLN A 129 11.95 -9.95 -24.11
N TYR A 130 11.50 -8.90 -23.41
CA TYR A 130 10.11 -8.71 -23.03
C TYR A 130 9.29 -7.95 -24.08
N GLN A 131 9.88 -7.60 -25.24
CA GLN A 131 9.21 -6.89 -26.34
C GLN A 131 8.52 -5.59 -25.90
N ILE A 132 9.12 -4.88 -24.93
CA ILE A 132 8.58 -3.63 -24.39
C ILE A 132 8.92 -2.51 -25.35
N ASP A 133 7.92 -1.80 -25.88
CA ASP A 133 8.15 -0.64 -26.75
C ASP A 133 8.30 0.66 -25.92
N PRO A 134 9.52 1.24 -25.81
CA PRO A 134 9.72 2.50 -25.09
C PRO A 134 9.04 3.70 -25.76
N SER A 135 8.63 3.58 -27.02
CA SER A 135 7.94 4.63 -27.78
C SER A 135 6.49 4.82 -27.33
N ALA A 136 5.86 3.75 -26.85
CA ALA A 136 4.49 3.80 -26.30
C ALA A 136 4.41 4.74 -25.08
N ALA A 137 5.41 4.70 -24.21
CA ALA A 137 5.52 5.60 -23.06
C ALA A 137 5.69 7.08 -23.46
N ARG A 138 6.30 7.34 -24.62
CA ARG A 138 6.48 8.70 -25.16
C ARG A 138 5.20 9.26 -25.80
N LYS A 139 4.34 8.38 -26.35
CA LYS A 139 3.11 8.75 -27.09
C LYS A 139 1.93 9.17 -26.21
N ARG A 140 1.80 8.67 -24.98
CA ARG A 140 0.73 9.05 -24.02
C ARG A 140 0.71 10.54 -23.62
N ARG A 141 1.64 11.35 -24.13
CA ARG A 141 1.73 12.79 -23.92
C ARG A 141 0.92 13.60 -24.95
N ALA A 142 0.48 12.96 -26.04
CA ALA A 142 -0.16 13.61 -27.18
C ALA A 142 -1.69 13.41 -27.25
N ALA A 143 -2.28 12.79 -26.22
CA ALA A 143 -3.72 12.66 -26.00
C ALA A 143 -4.05 13.27 -24.64
#